data_AF-A0A164AJL0-F1
#
_entry.id   AF-A0A164AJL0-F1
#
_cell.length_a   1.000
_cell.length_b   1.000
_cell.length_c   1.000
_cell.angle_alpha   90.00
_cell.angle_beta   90.00
_cell.angle_gamma   90.00
#
_symmetry.space_group_name_H-M   'P 1'
#
loop_
_entity.id
_entity.type
_entity.pdbx_description
1 polymer ?
#
loop_
_entity_poly.entity_id
_entity_poly.type
_entity_poly.pdbx_seq_one_letter_code
_entity_poly.pdbx_strand_id
1 'polypeptide(L)'
;MLDQLEREARQRDLLLRLQVGRPLGLWSLRLVVARSQSERLQLLGEMKAWAYSGPHGLQLDTMRVLPAAPAGCGDLIWAATMAWAMEVTPCRKARLLAIRDDDKQHQRLVRYFRWRGFEPMREVQAALWDLPLRMVWGGAGALMLGDCAQVRDRAVERWRQSAA
;
A
#
# COMPACT_ATOMS: atom_id res chain seq x y z
N MET A 1 -15.50 -2.62 5.99
CA MET A 1 -14.71 -3.45 5.04
C MET A 1 -13.51 -4.05 5.72
N LEU A 2 -12.75 -3.29 6.51
CA LEU A 2 -11.59 -3.82 7.25
C LEU A 2 -11.90 -5.06 8.10
N ASP A 3 -12.98 -5.04 8.87
CA ASP A 3 -13.40 -6.19 9.71
C ASP A 3 -13.72 -7.44 8.89
N GLN A 4 -14.15 -7.28 7.64
CA GLN A 4 -14.38 -8.40 6.74
C GLN A 4 -13.05 -8.98 6.27
N LEU A 5 -12.11 -8.14 5.84
CA LEU A 5 -10.77 -8.56 5.43
C LEU A 5 -10.00 -9.22 6.58
N GLU A 6 -10.15 -8.72 7.81
CA GLU A 6 -9.53 -9.35 8.99
C GLU A 6 -10.12 -10.74 9.25
N ARG A 7 -11.45 -10.90 9.14
CA ARG A 7 -12.09 -12.23 9.27
C ARG A 7 -11.65 -13.19 8.17
N GLU A 8 -11.62 -12.75 6.92
CA GLU A 8 -11.15 -13.54 5.77
C GLU A 8 -9.67 -13.93 5.93
N ALA A 9 -8.82 -13.03 6.45
CA ALA A 9 -7.42 -13.32 6.74
C ALA A 9 -7.28 -14.39 7.83
N ARG A 10 -8.05 -14.26 8.93
CA ARG A 10 -8.04 -15.24 10.03
C ARG A 10 -8.47 -16.64 9.58
N GLN A 11 -9.44 -16.74 8.66
CA GLN A 11 -9.84 -18.02 8.07
C GLN A 11 -8.72 -18.72 7.28
N ARG A 12 -7.67 -17.98 6.90
CA ARG A 12 -6.49 -18.51 6.18
C ARG A 12 -5.23 -18.54 7.06
N ASP A 13 -5.43 -18.57 8.37
CA ASP A 13 -4.36 -18.53 9.38
C ASP A 13 -3.44 -17.31 9.25
N LEU A 14 -3.99 -16.18 8.78
CA LEU A 14 -3.31 -14.90 8.69
C LEU A 14 -3.85 -13.92 9.74
N LEU A 15 -2.93 -13.16 10.31
CA LEU A 15 -3.20 -12.07 11.23
C LEU A 15 -2.96 -10.76 10.49
N LEU A 16 -4.04 -10.03 10.24
CA LEU A 16 -3.99 -8.65 9.75
C LEU A 16 -4.02 -7.70 10.95
N ARG A 17 -3.00 -6.86 11.10
CA ARG A 17 -2.96 -5.84 12.15
C ARG A 17 -2.65 -4.47 11.57
N LEU A 18 -3.41 -3.47 12.03
CA LEU A 18 -3.22 -2.07 11.67
C LEU A 18 -2.78 -1.32 12.92
N GLN A 19 -1.63 -0.66 12.84
CA GLN A 19 -1.17 0.31 13.81
C GLN A 19 -1.36 1.69 13.21
N VAL A 20 -2.30 2.44 13.78
CA VAL A 20 -2.64 3.80 13.32
C VAL A 20 -2.19 4.80 14.36
N GLY A 21 -1.42 5.80 13.94
CA GLY A 21 -1.03 6.94 14.77
C GLY A 21 -1.58 8.24 14.21
N ARG A 22 -1.61 9.29 15.05
CA ARG A 22 -2.02 10.63 14.60
C ARG A 22 -1.04 11.75 14.99
N PRO A 23 0.23 11.68 14.55
CA PRO A 23 1.22 12.69 14.89
C PRO A 23 0.91 14.03 14.20
N LEU A 24 0.78 15.11 14.98
CA LEU A 24 0.68 16.49 14.48
C LEU A 24 -0.42 16.71 13.41
N GLY A 25 -1.56 16.01 13.54
CA GLY A 25 -2.69 16.11 12.61
C GLY A 25 -2.55 15.30 11.31
N LEU A 26 -1.42 14.61 11.11
CA LEU A 26 -1.25 13.60 10.07
C LEU A 26 -1.69 12.24 10.62
N TRP A 27 -2.19 11.38 9.75
CA TRP A 27 -2.39 9.97 10.06
C TRP A 27 -1.15 9.19 9.65
N SER A 28 -0.64 8.34 10.52
CA SER A 28 0.35 7.32 10.15
C SER A 28 -0.32 5.95 10.19
N LEU A 29 -0.01 5.10 9.22
CA LEU A 29 -0.46 3.73 9.12
C LEU A 29 0.75 2.83 8.98
N ARG A 30 0.82 1.83 9.86
CA ARG A 30 1.61 0.63 9.64
C ARG A 30 0.68 -0.57 9.66
N LEU A 31 0.55 -1.20 8.50
CA LEU A 31 -0.22 -2.42 8.34
C LEU A 31 0.74 -3.59 8.24
N VAL A 32 0.45 -4.66 8.97
CA VAL A 32 1.24 -5.90 8.95
C VAL A 32 0.33 -7.09 8.74
N VAL A 33 0.81 -8.03 7.92
CA VAL A 33 0.24 -9.36 7.77
C VAL A 33 1.25 -10.35 8.32
N ALA A 34 0.84 -11.13 9.31
CA ALA A 34 1.67 -12.15 9.95
C ALA A 34 0.95 -13.49 9.95
N ARG A 35 1.70 -14.56 10.18
CA ARG A 35 1.17 -15.90 10.45
C ARG A 35 1.72 -16.38 11.78
N SER A 36 0.87 -17.03 12.56
CA SER A 36 1.32 -17.74 13.76
C SER A 36 1.94 -19.07 13.35
N GLN A 37 3.21 -19.27 13.67
CA GLN A 37 3.88 -20.55 13.48
C GLN A 37 4.37 -21.03 14.85
N SER A 38 3.62 -21.97 15.43
CA SER A 38 3.83 -22.46 16.79
C SER A 38 3.86 -21.28 17.79
N GLU A 39 5.02 -21.00 18.40
CA GLU A 39 5.21 -19.93 19.39
C GLU A 39 5.81 -18.64 18.82
N ARG A 40 5.98 -18.54 17.50
CA ARG A 40 6.55 -17.35 16.84
C ARG A 40 5.57 -16.76 15.84
N LEU A 41 5.49 -15.43 15.83
CA LEU A 41 4.80 -14.68 14.80
C LEU A 41 5.77 -14.40 13.65
N GLN A 42 5.50 -14.98 12.49
CA GLN A 42 6.26 -14.69 11.28
C GLN A 42 5.59 -13.52 10.54
N LEU A 43 6.30 -12.41 10.38
CA LEU A 43 5.86 -11.29 9.55
C LEU A 43 5.96 -11.69 8.08
N LEU A 44 4.84 -11.67 7.35
CA LEU A 44 4.76 -12.07 5.95
C LEU A 44 4.74 -10.87 5.01
N GLY A 45 4.17 -9.75 5.45
CA GLY A 45 4.24 -8.50 4.71
C GLY A 45 3.89 -7.29 5.57
N GLU A 46 4.35 -6.14 5.12
CA GLU A 46 4.07 -4.85 5.74
C GLU A 46 3.78 -3.78 4.70
N MET A 47 2.95 -2.82 5.08
CA MET A 47 2.74 -1.55 4.38
C MET A 47 2.92 -0.42 5.38
N LYS A 48 3.73 0.56 4.99
CA LYS A 48 3.85 1.85 5.67
C LYS A 48 3.24 2.91 4.79
N ALA A 49 2.35 3.71 5.37
CA ALA A 49 1.69 4.80 4.71
C ALA A 49 1.43 5.92 5.71
N TRP A 50 1.17 7.10 5.20
CA TRP A 50 0.65 8.22 5.97
C TRP A 50 -0.39 8.95 5.15
N ALA A 51 -1.22 9.72 5.83
CA ALA A 51 -2.22 10.54 5.19
C ALA A 51 -2.30 11.90 5.85
N TYR A 52 -2.65 12.91 5.06
CA TYR A 52 -3.06 14.22 5.56
C TYR A 52 -4.51 14.51 5.15
N SER A 53 -5.09 15.55 5.74
CA SER A 53 -6.49 15.88 5.50
C SER A 53 -6.66 16.38 4.07
N GLY A 54 -7.24 15.55 3.20
CA GLY A 54 -7.53 15.90 1.81
C GLY A 54 -7.83 14.68 0.94
N PRO A 55 -8.51 14.87 -0.20
CA PRO A 55 -8.88 13.77 -1.10
C PRO A 55 -7.66 13.07 -1.73
N HIS A 56 -6.55 13.79 -1.93
CA HIS A 56 -5.27 13.25 -2.41
C HIS A 56 -4.27 12.99 -1.28
N GLY A 57 -4.77 12.88 -0.05
CA GLY A 57 -3.95 12.89 1.15
C GLY A 57 -3.16 11.62 1.42
N LEU A 58 -3.55 10.48 0.86
CA LEU A 58 -2.93 9.17 1.16
C LEU A 58 -1.62 8.99 0.39
N GLN A 59 -0.57 8.64 1.12
CA GLN A 59 0.79 8.49 0.64
C GLN A 59 1.35 7.15 1.13
N LEU A 60 1.79 6.31 0.20
CA LEU A 60 2.19 4.92 0.42
C LEU A 60 3.71 4.76 0.33
N ASP A 61 4.40 4.77 1.46
CA ASP A 61 5.87 4.85 1.51
C ASP A 61 6.57 3.54 1.12
N THR A 62 6.16 2.43 1.73
CA THR A 62 6.89 1.18 1.61
C THR A 62 5.96 0.00 1.73
N MET A 63 5.96 -0.84 0.71
CA MET A 63 5.33 -2.15 0.73
C MET A 63 6.41 -3.23 0.67
N ARG A 64 6.35 -4.19 1.57
CA ARG A 64 7.21 -5.38 1.57
C ARG A 64 6.37 -6.62 1.76
N VAL A 65 6.63 -7.63 0.95
CA VAL A 65 6.01 -8.96 1.08
C VAL A 65 7.14 -9.97 0.93
N LEU A 66 7.24 -10.90 1.87
CA LEU A 66 8.26 -11.94 1.82
C LEU A 66 7.98 -12.91 0.67
N PRO A 67 9.01 -13.46 0.01
CA PRO A 67 8.83 -14.46 -1.04
C PRO A 67 8.10 -15.73 -0.56
N ALA A 68 8.25 -16.08 0.72
CA ALA A 68 7.57 -17.21 1.35
C ALA A 68 6.12 -16.89 1.80
N ALA A 69 5.64 -15.66 1.57
CA ALA A 69 4.28 -15.29 1.92
C ALA A 69 3.26 -16.03 1.01
N PRO A 70 2.09 -16.38 1.55
CA PRO A 70 1.03 -16.99 0.76
C PRO A 70 0.60 -16.11 -0.42
N ALA A 71 0.10 -16.77 -1.47
CA ALA A 71 -0.53 -16.09 -2.60
C ALA A 71 -1.61 -15.12 -2.09
N GLY A 72 -1.67 -13.93 -2.70
CA GLY A 72 -2.62 -12.89 -2.31
C GLY A 72 -2.24 -12.07 -1.06
N CYS A 73 -1.14 -12.36 -0.35
CA CYS A 73 -0.72 -11.54 0.80
C CYS A 73 -0.57 -10.05 0.43
N GLY A 74 0.02 -9.76 -0.74
CA GLY A 74 0.11 -8.40 -1.25
C GLY A 74 -1.26 -7.79 -1.57
N ASP A 75 -2.19 -8.58 -2.11
CA ASP A 75 -3.57 -8.17 -2.39
C ASP A 75 -4.33 -7.83 -1.11
N LEU A 76 -4.19 -8.63 -0.06
CA LEU A 76 -4.76 -8.35 1.26
C LEU A 76 -4.23 -7.03 1.83
N ILE A 77 -2.91 -6.80 1.74
CA ILE A 77 -2.28 -5.55 2.18
C ILE A 77 -2.85 -4.34 1.43
N TRP A 78 -2.98 -4.43 0.10
CA TRP A 78 -3.57 -3.37 -0.72
C TRP A 78 -5.04 -3.11 -0.36
N ALA A 79 -5.84 -4.17 -0.30
CA ALA A 79 -7.26 -4.09 0.02
C ALA A 79 -7.48 -3.43 1.39
N ALA A 80 -6.74 -3.87 2.41
CA ALA A 80 -6.88 -3.35 3.76
C ALA A 80 -6.33 -1.92 3.88
N THR A 81 -5.23 -1.57 3.22
CA THR A 81 -4.70 -0.21 3.22
C THR A 81 -5.69 0.79 2.62
N MET A 82 -6.30 0.44 1.49
CA MET A 82 -7.30 1.29 0.83
C MET A 82 -8.61 1.37 1.62
N ALA A 83 -9.05 0.25 2.20
CA ALA A 83 -10.22 0.23 3.08
C ALA A 83 -10.01 1.16 4.29
N TRP A 84 -8.85 1.08 4.95
CA TRP A 84 -8.49 1.99 6.04
C TRP A 84 -8.53 3.45 5.60
N ALA A 85 -7.92 3.78 4.47
CA ALA A 85 -7.88 5.16 4.01
C ALA A 85 -9.29 5.72 3.75
N MET A 86 -10.19 4.92 3.17
CA MET A 86 -11.55 5.35 2.89
C MET A 86 -12.45 5.42 4.13
N GLU A 87 -12.25 4.53 5.10
CA GLU A 87 -13.06 4.42 6.31
C GLU A 87 -12.62 5.40 7.41
N VAL A 88 -11.32 5.65 7.55
CA VAL A 88 -10.74 6.39 8.68
C VAL A 88 -10.30 7.81 8.29
N THR A 89 -10.12 8.08 7.00
CA THR A 89 -9.62 9.37 6.50
C THR A 89 -10.50 9.92 5.37
N PRO A 90 -10.45 11.23 5.06
CA PRO A 90 -11.15 11.79 3.91
C PRO A 90 -10.47 11.45 2.56
N CYS A 91 -9.40 10.66 2.57
CA CYS A 91 -8.65 10.34 1.36
C CYS A 91 -9.45 9.47 0.38
N ARG A 92 -9.33 9.77 -0.90
CA ARG A 92 -9.96 9.05 -2.02
C ARG A 92 -8.96 8.67 -3.11
N LYS A 93 -7.83 9.36 -3.17
CA LYS A 93 -6.71 9.03 -4.06
C LYS A 93 -5.48 8.67 -3.24
N ALA A 94 -4.83 7.60 -3.66
CA ALA A 94 -3.59 7.09 -3.13
C ALA A 94 -2.43 7.51 -4.01
N ARG A 95 -1.33 7.97 -3.42
CA ARG A 95 -0.09 8.29 -4.13
C ARG A 95 1.03 7.39 -3.67
N LEU A 96 1.87 6.99 -4.62
CA LEU A 96 3.11 6.26 -4.36
C LEU A 96 4.20 6.73 -5.31
N LEU A 97 5.45 6.62 -4.88
CA LEU A 97 6.61 6.85 -5.74
C LEU A 97 7.23 5.50 -6.14
N ALA A 98 7.24 5.20 -7.44
CA ALA A 98 8.05 4.13 -7.97
C ALA A 98 9.48 4.66 -8.17
N ILE A 99 10.33 4.46 -7.15
CA ILE A 99 11.73 4.90 -7.15
C ILE A 99 12.47 4.33 -8.36
N ARG A 100 13.28 5.15 -9.02
CA ARG A 100 14.13 4.75 -10.14
C ARG A 100 15.57 4.54 -9.66
N ASP A 101 15.81 3.42 -8.98
CA ASP A 101 17.18 3.02 -8.59
C ASP A 101 17.88 2.28 -9.74
N ASP A 102 17.16 1.35 -10.39
CA ASP A 102 17.61 0.61 -11.58
C ASP A 102 16.48 0.61 -12.63
N ASP A 103 16.82 0.79 -13.91
CA ASP A 103 15.82 0.94 -14.97
C ASP A 103 14.95 -0.31 -15.17
N LYS A 104 15.53 -1.52 -15.05
CA LYS A 104 14.77 -2.78 -15.19
C LYS A 104 13.83 -2.97 -14.01
N GLN A 105 14.29 -2.66 -12.80
CA GLN A 105 13.44 -2.71 -11.60
C GLN A 105 12.33 -1.65 -11.65
N HIS A 106 12.65 -0.43 -12.08
CA HIS A 106 11.71 0.66 -12.23
C HIS A 106 10.57 0.30 -13.19
N GLN A 107 10.88 -0.23 -14.38
CA GLN A 107 9.86 -0.67 -15.35
C GLN A 107 8.96 -1.78 -14.78
N ARG A 108 9.54 -2.73 -14.03
CA ARG A 108 8.78 -3.80 -13.36
C ARG A 108 7.82 -3.24 -12.31
N LEU A 109 8.28 -2.29 -11.49
CA LEU A 109 7.47 -1.63 -10.46
C LEU A 109 6.34 -0.81 -11.08
N VAL A 110 6.63 0.01 -12.09
CA VAL A 110 5.60 0.79 -12.80
C VAL A 110 4.55 -0.14 -13.41
N ARG A 111 4.97 -1.24 -14.05
CA ARG A 111 4.03 -2.23 -14.60
C ARG A 111 3.19 -2.88 -13.50
N TYR A 112 3.79 -3.25 -12.38
CA TYR A 112 3.09 -3.82 -11.23
C TYR A 112 2.03 -2.85 -10.68
N PHE A 113 2.37 -1.59 -10.45
CA PHE A 113 1.43 -0.59 -9.93
C PHE A 113 0.34 -0.24 -10.95
N ARG A 114 0.66 -0.18 -12.25
CA ARG A 114 -0.37 -0.06 -13.31
C ARG A 114 -1.38 -1.20 -13.27
N TRP A 115 -0.89 -2.43 -13.13
CA TRP A 115 -1.76 -3.59 -13.00
C TRP A 115 -2.62 -3.57 -11.72
N ARG A 116 -2.21 -2.83 -10.70
CA ARG A 116 -2.96 -2.59 -9.46
C ARG A 116 -4.02 -1.49 -9.58
N GLY A 117 -3.98 -0.67 -10.64
CA GLY A 117 -4.90 0.46 -10.83
C GLY A 117 -4.29 1.83 -10.53
N PHE A 118 -2.96 1.93 -10.46
CA PHE A 118 -2.29 3.22 -10.40
C PHE A 118 -1.91 3.70 -11.79
N GLU A 119 -2.09 4.99 -12.05
CA GLU A 119 -1.68 5.64 -13.29
C GLU A 119 -0.44 6.50 -13.04
N PRO A 120 0.53 6.51 -13.96
CA PRO A 120 1.67 7.42 -13.87
C PRO A 120 1.17 8.85 -14.05
N MET A 121 1.32 9.70 -13.04
CA MET A 121 0.88 11.10 -13.10
C MET A 121 2.00 12.00 -13.62
N ARG A 122 3.21 11.83 -13.09
CA ARG A 122 4.37 12.66 -13.42
C ARG A 122 5.65 11.90 -13.11
N GLU A 123 6.65 12.03 -13.97
CA GLU A 123 8.01 11.67 -13.59
C GLU A 123 8.57 12.79 -12.70
N VAL A 124 8.90 12.44 -11.46
CA VAL A 124 9.63 13.33 -10.54
C VAL A 124 11.07 13.31 -11.01
N GLN A 125 11.43 14.30 -11.82
CA GLN A 125 12.78 14.51 -12.36
C GLN A 125 13.56 15.47 -11.45
N ALA A 126 14.82 15.75 -11.80
CA ALA A 126 15.69 16.66 -11.05
C ALA A 126 15.32 18.17 -11.19
N ALA A 127 14.04 18.50 -11.42
CA ALA A 127 13.59 19.88 -11.52
C ALA A 127 13.46 20.53 -10.12
N LEU A 128 13.77 21.82 -10.00
CA LEU A 128 13.70 22.57 -8.73
C LEU A 128 12.31 22.52 -8.07
N TRP A 129 11.25 22.36 -8.86
CA TRP A 129 9.87 22.21 -8.38
C TRP A 129 9.55 20.83 -7.78
N ASP A 130 10.45 19.85 -7.92
CA ASP A 130 10.31 18.50 -7.37
C ASP A 130 10.99 18.33 -6.00
N LEU A 131 11.63 19.39 -5.48
CA LEU A 131 12.30 19.38 -4.16
C LEU A 131 11.35 19.05 -2.98
N PRO A 132 10.12 19.58 -2.89
CA PRO A 132 9.20 19.22 -1.81
C PRO A 132 8.77 17.74 -1.88
N LEU A 133 8.61 17.20 -3.09
CA LEU A 133 8.29 15.79 -3.30
C LEU A 133 9.49 14.89 -2.99
N ARG A 134 10.72 15.32 -3.30
CA ARG A 134 11.95 14.63 -2.90
C ARG A 134 12.19 14.67 -1.40
N MET A 135 11.76 15.70 -0.69
CA MET A 135 11.82 15.69 0.78
C MET A 135 10.88 14.65 1.39
N VAL A 136 9.73 14.42 0.76
CA VAL A 136 8.75 13.44 1.23
C VAL A 136 9.18 12.01 0.92
N TRP A 137 9.78 11.77 -0.25
CA TRP A 137 10.03 10.42 -0.76
C TRP A 137 11.51 10.06 -0.94
N GLY A 138 12.43 11.00 -0.71
CA GLY A 138 13.88 10.80 -0.73
C GLY A 138 14.53 10.62 -2.12
N GLY A 139 13.78 10.37 -3.19
CA GLY A 139 14.34 9.97 -4.50
C GLY A 139 13.61 10.53 -5.72
N ALA A 140 14.23 10.35 -6.90
CA ALA A 140 13.62 10.57 -8.20
C ALA A 140 12.89 9.29 -8.66
N GLY A 141 11.76 9.42 -9.34
CA GLY A 141 10.94 8.27 -9.71
C GLY A 141 9.63 8.65 -10.38
N ALA A 142 8.80 7.65 -10.69
CA ALA A 142 7.48 7.90 -11.26
C ALA A 142 6.47 8.06 -10.12
N LEU A 143 5.89 9.26 -9.97
CA LEU A 143 4.78 9.47 -9.07
C LEU A 143 3.53 8.87 -9.71
N MET A 144 2.93 7.93 -9.00
CA MET A 144 1.73 7.23 -9.46
C MET A 144 0.55 7.56 -8.57
N LEU A 145 -0.62 7.71 -9.19
CA LEU A 145 -1.88 8.04 -8.53
C LEU A 145 -2.88 6.92 -8.77
N GLY A 146 -3.52 6.44 -7.70
CA GLY A 146 -4.57 5.42 -7.77
C GLY A 146 -5.85 5.91 -7.10
N ASP A 147 -7.00 5.50 -7.62
CA ASP A 147 -8.26 5.67 -6.90
C ASP A 147 -8.39 4.60 -5.80
N CYS A 148 -8.62 5.03 -4.55
CA CYS A 148 -8.65 4.11 -3.41
C CYS A 148 -9.75 3.05 -3.57
N ALA A 149 -10.93 3.42 -4.10
CA ALA A 149 -12.02 2.49 -4.30
C ALA A 149 -11.66 1.47 -5.40
N GLN A 150 -11.17 1.94 -6.54
CA GLN A 150 -10.77 1.06 -7.64
C GLN A 150 -9.65 0.10 -7.25
N VAL A 151 -8.62 0.59 -6.57
CA VAL A 151 -7.49 -0.24 -6.11
C VAL A 151 -7.96 -1.25 -5.07
N ARG A 152 -8.83 -0.84 -4.13
CA ARG A 152 -9.44 -1.75 -3.15
C ARG A 152 -10.20 -2.86 -3.85
N ASP A 153 -11.10 -2.52 -4.76
CA ASP A 153 -12.01 -3.51 -5.36
C ASP A 153 -11.24 -4.55 -6.17
N ARG A 154 -10.24 -4.12 -6.96
CA ARG A 154 -9.31 -5.02 -7.67
C ARG A 154 -8.51 -5.90 -6.72
N ALA A 155 -8.02 -5.34 -5.61
CA ALA A 155 -7.23 -6.08 -4.63
C ALA A 155 -8.08 -7.11 -3.88
N VAL A 156 -9.33 -6.78 -3.54
CA VAL A 156 -10.29 -7.68 -2.89
C VAL A 156 -10.65 -8.85 -3.81
N GLU A 157 -10.93 -8.57 -5.08
CA GLU A 157 -11.23 -9.59 -6.07
C GLU A 157 -10.08 -10.59 -6.18
N ARG A 158 -8.85 -10.10 -6.34
CA ARG A 158 -7.64 -10.94 -6.44
C ARG A 158 -7.33 -11.69 -5.14
N TRP A 159 -7.52 -11.05 -4.00
CA TRP A 159 -7.38 -11.69 -2.69
C TRP A 159 -8.31 -12.89 -2.56
N ARG A 160 -9.56 -12.76 -3.03
CA ARG A 160 -10.54 -13.86 -3.01
C ARG A 160 -10.22 -14.93 -4.05
N GLN A 161 -9.79 -14.55 -5.24
CA GLN A 161 -9.35 -15.50 -6.29
C GLN A 161 -8.12 -16.31 -5.86
N SER A 162 -7.17 -15.69 -5.14
CA SER A 162 -5.98 -16.40 -4.62
C SER A 162 -6.28 -17.42 -3.50
N ALA A 163 -7.54 -17.47 -3.05
CA ALA A 163 -8.03 -18.43 -2.05
C ALA A 163 -8.66 -19.68 -2.68
N ALA A 164 -9.06 -19.58 -3.94
CA ALA A 164 -9.68 -20.65 -4.71
C ALA A 164 -8.60 -21.53 -5.33
#